data_AF-A0A8X8X6L1-F1
#
_entry.id   AF-A0A8X8X6L1-F1
#
_cell.length_a   1.000
_cell.length_b   1.000
_cell.length_c   1.000
_cell.angle_alpha   90.00
_cell.angle_beta   90.00
_cell.angle_gamma   90.00
#
_symmetry.space_group_name_H-M   'P 1'
#
loop_
_entity.id
_entity.type
_entity.pdbx_description
1 polymer ?
#
loop_
_entity_poly.entity_id
_entity_poly.type
_entity_poly.pdbx_seq_one_letter_code
_entity_poly.pdbx_strand_id
1 'polypeptide(L)' 'MVNFIYELQDNDGGLIFNSATIERMEMLILGALKWRMRSVNPFSFLNYFVSLFDSGDDERLIQALKNRGAQIIFKS' A
#
# COMPACT_ATOMS: atom_id res chain seq x y z
N MET A 1 19.66 16.15 -3.96
CA MET A 1 19.02 14.82 -3.83
C MET A 1 20.02 13.67 -3.67
N VAL A 2 21.34 13.86 -3.92
CA VAL A 2 22.36 12.78 -3.83
C VAL A 2 22.90 12.55 -2.40
N ASN A 3 22.73 13.49 -1.45
CA ASN A 3 23.25 13.36 -0.08
C ASN A 3 22.41 12.50 0.88
N PHE A 4 21.15 12.19 0.55
CA PHE A 4 20.25 11.60 1.54
C PHE A 4 20.61 10.14 1.85
N ILE A 5 21.06 9.37 0.85
CA ILE A 5 21.38 7.94 1.04
C ILE A 5 22.62 7.75 1.94
N TYR A 6 23.60 8.66 1.87
CA TYR A 6 24.80 8.61 2.70
C TYR A 6 24.51 8.96 4.17
N GLU A 7 23.51 9.79 4.44
CA GLU A 7 23.07 10.11 5.81
C GLU A 7 22.31 8.93 6.49
N LEU A 8 21.88 7.94 5.69
CA LEU A 8 21.19 6.74 6.17
C LEU A 8 22.14 5.57 6.42
N GLN A 9 23.43 5.70 6.07
CA GLN A 9 24.44 4.65 6.20
C GLN A 9 25.37 4.91 7.39
N ASP A 10 25.64 3.89 8.18
CA ASP A 10 26.75 3.89 9.13
C ASP A 10 28.09 3.78 8.39
N ASN A 11 29.20 3.99 9.09
CA ASN A 11 30.56 3.92 8.53
C ASN A 11 30.85 2.58 7.82
N ASP A 12 30.16 1.50 8.19
CA ASP A 12 30.27 0.17 7.56
C ASP A 12 29.21 -0.09 6.46
N GLY A 13 28.45 0.93 6.04
CA GLY A 13 27.40 0.81 5.03
C GLY A 13 26.08 0.20 5.51
N GLY A 14 25.92 0.00 6.83
CA GLY A 14 24.68 -0.48 7.44
C GLY A 14 23.59 0.59 7.50
N LEU A 15 22.31 0.21 7.36
CA LEU A 15 21.19 1.15 7.50
C LEU A 15 21.01 1.61 8.95
N ILE A 16 21.08 2.93 9.19
CA ILE A 16 20.82 3.53 10.50
C ILE A 16 19.34 3.92 10.62
N PHE A 17 18.63 3.31 11.57
CA PHE A 17 17.24 3.65 11.91
C PHE A 17 17.15 4.25 13.32
N ASN A 18 17.89 5.33 13.58
CA ASN A 18 17.70 6.10 14.81
C ASN A 18 16.46 7.02 14.70
N SER A 19 16.00 7.57 15.82
CA SER A 19 14.79 8.40 15.85
C SER A 19 14.86 9.62 14.92
N ALA A 20 15.99 10.31 14.89
CA ALA A 20 16.21 11.48 14.03
C ALA A 20 16.17 11.11 12.53
N THR A 21 16.70 9.95 12.18
CA THR A 21 16.65 9.43 10.81
C THR A 21 15.24 9.04 10.40
N ILE A 22 14.48 8.38 11.30
CA ILE A 22 13.08 8.02 11.05
C ILE A 22 12.23 9.28 10.83
N GLU A 23 12.37 10.30 11.68
CA GLU A 23 11.62 11.57 11.54
C GLU A 23 11.89 12.25 10.18
N ARG A 24 13.16 12.28 9.74
CA ARG A 24 13.52 12.82 8.42
C ARG A 24 12.93 11.99 7.29
N MET A 25 12.98 10.67 7.37
CA MET A 25 12.36 9.78 6.38
C MET A 25 10.85 10.04 6.29
N GLU A 26 10.16 10.14 7.42
CA GLU A 26 8.73 10.43 7.49
C GLU A 26 8.39 11.75 6.78
N MET A 27 9.10 12.83 7.11
CA MET A 27 8.87 14.15 6.49
C MET A 27 9.13 14.14 4.98
N LEU A 28 10.14 13.41 4.51
CA LEU A 28 10.43 13.28 3.08
C LEU A 28 9.38 12.45 2.35
N ILE A 29 8.95 11.33 2.93
CA ILE A 29 7.89 10.48 2.37
C ILE A 29 6.59 11.28 2.31
N LEU A 30 6.22 11.97 3.40
CA LEU A 30 5.03 12.82 3.46
C LEU A 30 5.10 13.95 2.41
N GLY A 31 6.25 14.61 2.29
CA GLY A 31 6.49 15.64 1.28
C GLY A 31 6.36 15.10 -0.15
N ALA A 32 7.01 13.97 -0.46
CA ALA A 32 6.96 13.33 -1.76
C ALA A 32 5.53 12.87 -2.13
N LEU A 33 4.79 12.33 -1.16
CA LEU A 33 3.38 11.97 -1.31
C LEU A 33 2.45 13.18 -1.32
N LYS A 34 2.95 14.40 -1.13
CA LYS A 34 2.14 15.63 -0.96
C LYS A 34 1.07 15.45 0.12
N TRP A 35 1.45 14.79 1.21
CA TRP A 35 0.57 14.44 2.33
C TRP A 35 -0.63 13.55 1.95
N ARG A 36 -0.62 12.93 0.76
CA ARG A 36 -1.67 12.00 0.30
C ARG A 36 -1.42 10.61 0.86
N MET A 37 -1.62 10.46 2.17
CA MET A 37 -1.41 9.21 2.90
C MET A 37 -2.52 8.17 2.69
N ARG A 38 -3.59 8.53 1.97
CA ARG A 38 -4.66 7.59 1.61
C ARG A 38 -4.17 6.66 0.51
N SER A 39 -3.59 5.53 0.90
CA SER A 39 -3.33 4.43 -0.02
C SER A 39 -4.66 3.90 -0.57
N VAL A 40 -4.81 3.95 -1.89
CA VAL A 40 -5.92 3.33 -2.59
C VAL A 40 -5.43 2.02 -3.17
N ASN A 41 -5.97 0.91 -2.66
CA ASN A 41 -5.65 -0.43 -3.13
C ASN A 41 -6.80 -1.00 -3.97
N PRO A 42 -6.54 -1.98 -4.87
CA PRO A 42 -7.60 -2.62 -5.66
C PRO A 42 -8.74 -3.21 -4.81
N PHE A 43 -8.47 -3.67 -3.59
CA PHE A 43 -9.48 -4.22 -2.67
C PHE A 43 -10.56 -3.21 -2.30
N SER A 44 -10.23 -1.90 -2.27
CA SER A 44 -11.18 -0.83 -1.97
C SER A 44 -12.33 -0.78 -2.98
N PHE A 45 -12.14 -1.35 -4.18
CA PHE A 45 -13.14 -1.40 -5.25
C PHE A 45 -13.81 -2.76 -5.39
N LEU A 46 -13.41 -3.77 -4.60
CA LEU A 46 -13.87 -5.14 -4.76
C LEU A 46 -15.41 -5.25 -4.62
N ASN A 47 -15.99 -4.56 -3.65
CA ASN A 47 -17.45 -4.52 -3.48
C ASN A 47 -18.16 -3.83 -4.65
N TYR A 48 -17.57 -2.77 -5.21
CA TYR A 48 -18.12 -2.09 -6.39
C TYR A 48 -18.11 -3.02 -7.60
N PHE A 49 -17.01 -3.71 -7.87
CA PHE A 49 -16.97 -4.67 -8.98
C PHE A 49 -17.93 -5.84 -8.78
N VAL A 50 -18.07 -6.34 -7.55
CA VAL A 50 -19.04 -7.39 -7.23
C VAL A 50 -20.48 -6.92 -7.50
N SER A 51 -20.81 -5.65 -7.19
CA SER A 51 -22.14 -5.10 -7.49
C SER A 51 -22.47 -4.94 -8.98
N LEU A 52 -21.46 -5.00 -9.88
CA LEU A 52 -21.72 -4.99 -11.33
C LEU A 52 -22.28 -6.32 -11.82
N PHE A 53 -22.13 -7.40 -11.04
CA PHE A 53 -22.68 -8.70 -11.33
C PHE A 53 -24.03 -8.81 -10.62
N ASP A 54 -25.06 -8.19 -11.22
CA ASP A 54 -26.44 -8.23 -10.74
C ASP A 54 -27.05 -9.63 -10.95
N SER A 55 -26.70 -10.57 -10.07
CA SER A 55 -27.11 -11.97 -10.15
C SER A 55 -27.89 -12.40 -8.92
N GLY A 56 -28.86 -11.59 -8.49
CA GLY A 56 -29.72 -11.88 -7.35
C GLY A 56 -28.96 -11.98 -6.02
N ASP A 57 -29.71 -12.10 -4.92
CA ASP A 57 -29.18 -12.22 -3.55
C ASP A 57 -28.46 -13.58 -3.30
N ASP A 58 -27.67 -14.08 -4.25
CA ASP A 58 -26.81 -15.25 -4.04
C ASP A 58 -25.51 -14.83 -3.33
N GLU A 59 -25.61 -14.75 -2.00
CA GLU A 59 -24.49 -14.49 -1.11
C GLU A 59 -23.31 -15.45 -1.36
N ARG A 60 -23.55 -16.70 -1.81
CA ARG A 60 -22.46 -17.66 -2.06
C ARG A 60 -21.64 -17.26 -3.27
N LEU A 61 -22.30 -16.80 -4.34
CA LEU A 61 -21.62 -16.32 -5.54
C LEU A 61 -20.84 -15.03 -5.25
N ILE A 62 -21.44 -14.10 -4.50
CA ILE A 62 -20.78 -12.87 -4.03
C ILE A 62 -19.50 -13.23 -3.28
N GLN A 63 -19.57 -14.16 -2.31
CA GLN A 63 -18.39 -14.60 -1.56
C GLN A 63 -17.36 -15.31 -2.45
N ALA A 64 -17.78 -16.13 -3.40
CA ALA A 64 -16.88 -16.78 -4.36
C ALA A 64 -16.13 -15.75 -5.23
N LEU A 65 -16.82 -14.73 -5.72
CA LEU A 65 -16.23 -13.62 -6.49
C LEU A 65 -15.26 -12.80 -5.64
N LYS A 66 -15.63 -12.46 -4.39
CA LYS A 66 -14.76 -11.75 -3.46
C LYS A 66 -13.47 -12.52 -3.18
N ASN A 67 -13.60 -13.81 -2.83
CA ASN A 67 -12.47 -14.67 -2.54
C ASN A 67 -11.55 -14.83 -3.75
N ARG A 68 -12.13 -15.02 -4.94
CA ARG A 68 -11.34 -15.16 -6.17
C ARG A 68 -10.65 -13.86 -6.58
N GLY A 69 -11.35 -12.73 -6.49
CA GLY A 69 -10.76 -11.41 -6.72
C GLY A 69 -9.60 -11.12 -5.77
N ALA A 70 -9.78 -11.39 -4.48
CA ALA A 70 -8.73 -11.24 -3.49
C ALA A 70 -7.51 -12.13 -3.80
N GLN A 71 -7.71 -13.40 -4.15
CA GLN A 71 -6.62 -14.28 -4.53
C GLN A 71 -5.83 -13.78 -5.76
N ILE A 72 -6.51 -13.23 -6.76
CA ILE A 72 -5.85 -12.66 -7.94
C ILE A 72 -4.99 -11.46 -7.54
N ILE A 73 -5.53 -10.54 -6.73
CA ILE A 73 -4.81 -9.33 -6.28
C ILE A 73 -3.61 -9.70 -5.39
N PHE A 74 -3.71 -10.74 -4.56
CA PHE A 74 -2.60 -11.18 -3.71
C PHE A 74 -1.50 -11.95 -4.46
N LYS A 75 -1.81 -12.54 -5.63
CA LYS A 75 -0.85 -13.35 -6.41
C LYS A 75 -0.20 -12.61 -7.57
N SER A 76 -0.66 -11.40 -7.89
CA SER A 76 -0.16 -10.54 -8.98
C SER A 76 1.07 -9.73 -8.60
#